data_AF-A0A8T1QST5-F1
#
_entry.id   AF-A0A8T1QST5-F1
#
_cell.length_a   1.000
_cell.length_b   1.000
_cell.length_c   1.000
_cell.angle_alpha   90.00
_cell.angle_beta   90.00
_cell.angle_gamma   90.00
#
_symmetry.space_group_name_H-M   'P 1'
#
loop_
_entity.id
_entity.type
_entity.pdbx_description
1 polymer ?
#
loop_
_entity_poly.entity_id
_entity_poly.type
_entity_poly.pdbx_seq_one_letter_code
_entity_poly.pdbx_strand_id
1 'polypeptide(L)'
;MELQMVLFRMLVLVIICSVNPFVRASNVINNSCQKDSGNVSISYPFAIGNGCYVEDWFEIVCRSSNNSYDLGFPKPFLKKFNYLEVLEIDIDKARVRVSYPIFSSCTNVTNSTKNLVLEKSPFDFSAGKNSFIAMGCNNSASMWSIFPDDSSSIHKRNICNTTNCCQTTLSSYLKAFSTTIEPKLSSSPYNGSSECKYAFLPNPNMFVPVVLDWSLDNTTFNSLPIRKNMTAREYKNSTCSCYRWLMLQNIPTIFCRCESGYRGNPYLVGGCEGKFLIRNNLFNPFNS
;
A
#
# COMPACT_ATOMS: atom_id res chain seq x y z
N MET A 1 12.42 -53.86 38.02
CA MET A 1 11.04 -53.32 37.88
C MET A 1 11.01 -51.81 38.07
N GLU A 2 11.61 -51.29 39.15
CA GLU A 2 11.79 -49.84 39.41
C GLU A 2 12.43 -49.04 38.25
N LEU A 3 13.54 -49.53 37.67
CA LEU A 3 14.26 -48.80 36.62
C LEU A 3 13.46 -48.67 35.31
N GLN A 4 12.67 -49.69 34.95
CA GLN A 4 11.80 -49.64 33.76
C GLN A 4 10.64 -48.65 33.95
N MET A 5 10.11 -48.54 35.17
CA MET A 5 9.07 -47.56 35.51
C MET A 5 9.59 -46.12 35.40
N VAL A 6 10.83 -45.87 35.81
CA VAL A 6 11.48 -44.55 35.69
C VAL A 6 11.73 -44.20 34.22
N LEU A 7 12.27 -45.14 33.43
CA LEU A 7 12.52 -44.93 32.00
C LEU A 7 11.22 -44.65 31.24
N PHE A 8 10.14 -45.37 31.54
CA PHE A 8 8.82 -45.13 30.92
C PHE A 8 8.28 -43.74 31.25
N ARG A 9 8.39 -43.29 32.50
CA ARG A 9 7.98 -41.92 32.92
C ARG A 9 8.78 -40.84 32.21
N MET A 10 10.09 -41.01 32.06
CA MET A 10 10.94 -40.08 31.34
C MET A 10 10.58 -40.03 29.85
N LEU A 11 10.28 -41.18 29.24
CA LEU A 11 9.86 -41.26 27.84
C LEU A 11 8.52 -40.55 27.60
N VAL A 12 7.55 -40.72 28.51
CA VAL A 12 6.25 -40.04 28.46
C VAL A 12 6.42 -38.52 28.60
N LEU A 13 7.29 -38.04 29.51
CA LEU A 13 7.58 -36.61 29.65
C LEU A 13 8.24 -36.02 28.40
N VAL A 14 9.15 -36.74 27.76
CA VAL A 14 9.78 -36.32 26.50
C VAL A 14 8.77 -36.26 25.36
N ILE A 15 7.86 -37.24 25.26
CA ILE A 15 6.79 -37.24 24.26
C ILE A 15 5.87 -36.04 24.48
N ILE A 16 5.44 -35.75 25.72
CA ILE A 16 4.61 -34.60 26.06
C ILE A 16 5.31 -33.26 25.76
N CYS A 17 6.64 -33.16 25.92
CA CYS A 17 7.41 -31.98 25.53
C CYS A 17 7.67 -31.85 24.02
N SER A 18 7.62 -32.95 23.25
CA SER A 18 7.82 -32.94 21.80
C SER A 18 6.57 -32.58 21.00
N VAL A 19 5.38 -32.74 21.60
CA VAL A 19 4.14 -32.14 21.08
C VAL A 19 4.17 -30.66 21.45
N ASN A 20 4.73 -29.83 20.57
CA ASN A 20 4.45 -28.40 20.62
C ASN A 20 2.94 -28.22 20.51
N PRO A 21 2.25 -27.64 21.52
CA PRO A 21 0.94 -27.10 21.27
C PRO A 21 1.16 -25.82 20.47
N PHE A 22 1.41 -25.94 19.16
CA PHE A 22 1.05 -24.90 18.23
C PHE A 22 -0.47 -24.84 18.22
N VAL A 23 -1.01 -24.24 19.28
CA VAL A 23 -2.34 -23.65 19.21
C VAL A 23 -2.23 -22.61 18.11
N ARG A 24 -2.79 -22.91 16.94
CA ARG A 24 -3.12 -21.88 15.96
C ARG A 24 -4.09 -20.94 16.67
N ALA A 25 -3.56 -19.87 17.25
CA ALA A 25 -4.37 -18.73 17.65
C ALA A 25 -4.77 -17.96 16.38
N SER A 26 -5.59 -18.57 15.52
CA SER A 26 -6.30 -17.82 14.49
C SER A 26 -7.58 -17.28 15.13
N ASN A 27 -7.50 -16.11 15.75
CA ASN A 27 -8.62 -15.27 16.19
C ASN A 27 -8.06 -13.84 16.28
N VAL A 28 -8.52 -12.80 15.58
CA VAL A 28 -9.89 -12.31 15.42
C VAL A 28 -9.97 -11.53 14.09
N ILE A 29 -10.30 -12.21 12.99
CA ILE A 29 -11.09 -11.65 11.90
C ILE A 29 -12.16 -12.70 11.69
N ASN A 30 -13.43 -12.28 11.64
CA ASN A 30 -14.53 -13.20 11.40
C ASN A 30 -14.20 -14.06 10.17
N ASN A 31 -14.20 -15.39 10.30
CA ASN A 31 -13.87 -16.30 9.20
C ASN A 31 -14.83 -16.14 8.00
N SER A 32 -15.90 -15.37 8.16
CA SER A 32 -16.87 -14.97 7.14
C SER A 32 -16.43 -13.80 6.25
N CYS A 33 -15.33 -13.11 6.54
CA CYS A 33 -14.87 -11.98 5.72
C CYS A 33 -14.26 -12.50 4.41
N GLN A 34 -14.78 -12.03 3.28
CA GLN A 34 -14.25 -12.40 1.96
C GLN A 34 -12.82 -11.84 1.81
N LYS A 35 -11.91 -12.71 1.37
CA LYS A 35 -10.47 -12.43 1.35
C LYS A 35 -9.90 -12.14 -0.03
N ASP A 36 -10.65 -12.35 -1.11
CA ASP A 36 -10.11 -12.16 -2.46
C ASP A 36 -11.17 -11.56 -3.38
N SER A 37 -10.71 -10.81 -4.38
CA SER A 37 -11.53 -10.26 -5.46
C SER A 37 -10.81 -10.42 -6.78
N GLY A 38 -11.30 -11.34 -7.60
CA GLY A 38 -10.60 -11.74 -8.82
C GLY A 38 -9.21 -12.28 -8.49
N ASN A 39 -8.18 -11.59 -8.96
CA ASN A 39 -6.77 -11.98 -8.75
C ASN A 39 -6.06 -11.16 -7.66
N VAL A 40 -6.80 -10.34 -6.91
CA VAL A 40 -6.24 -9.51 -5.84
C VAL A 40 -6.59 -10.13 -4.50
N SER A 41 -5.55 -10.43 -3.71
CA SER A 41 -5.73 -10.87 -2.34
C SER A 41 -5.92 -9.68 -1.41
N ILE A 42 -6.96 -9.77 -0.59
CA ILE A 42 -7.45 -8.74 0.32
C ILE A 42 -7.30 -9.25 1.74
N SER A 43 -6.42 -8.60 2.46
CA SER A 43 -6.13 -8.92 3.85
C SER A 43 -6.28 -7.67 4.70
N TYR A 44 -6.64 -7.90 5.97
CA TYR A 44 -6.72 -6.85 6.97
C TYR A 44 -5.44 -5.99 6.96
N PRO A 45 -5.50 -4.65 7.02
CA PRO A 45 -6.65 -3.81 7.42
C PRO A 45 -7.75 -3.66 6.37
N PHE A 46 -7.54 -4.10 5.14
CA PHE A 46 -8.54 -4.09 4.08
C PHE A 46 -9.45 -5.29 4.18
N ALA A 47 -10.73 -5.10 3.86
CA ALA A 47 -11.66 -6.21 3.76
C ALA A 47 -12.90 -5.84 2.97
N ILE A 48 -13.66 -6.87 2.59
CA ILE A 48 -14.99 -6.77 2.01
C ILE A 48 -16.01 -7.12 3.09
N GLY A 49 -17.08 -6.34 3.16
CA GLY A 49 -18.19 -6.58 4.08
C GLY A 49 -18.05 -5.82 5.39
N ASN A 50 -19.20 -5.46 5.97
CA ASN A 50 -19.28 -4.64 7.16
C ASN A 50 -18.61 -5.31 8.37
N GLY A 51 -17.80 -4.56 9.11
CA GLY A 51 -17.12 -5.05 10.32
C GLY A 51 -15.87 -5.90 10.09
N CYS A 52 -15.41 -6.02 8.84
CA CYS A 52 -14.22 -6.81 8.49
C CYS A 52 -12.94 -5.97 8.32
N TYR A 53 -13.08 -4.69 8.00
CA TYR A 53 -11.99 -3.75 7.76
C TYR A 53 -11.75 -2.87 8.99
N VAL A 54 -10.56 -2.28 9.11
CA VAL A 54 -10.18 -1.50 10.31
C VAL A 54 -10.96 -0.19 10.45
N GLU A 55 -11.23 0.48 9.33
CA GLU A 55 -12.02 1.72 9.23
C GLU A 55 -12.51 1.89 7.79
N ASP A 56 -13.48 2.79 7.57
CA ASP A 56 -14.17 2.94 6.27
C ASP A 56 -13.24 3.19 5.07
N TRP A 57 -12.07 3.80 5.28
CA TRP A 57 -11.08 4.06 4.22
C TRP A 57 -10.49 2.77 3.63
N PHE A 58 -10.54 1.67 4.38
CA PHE A 58 -10.03 0.35 3.99
C PHE A 58 -11.15 -0.58 3.49
N GLU A 59 -12.37 -0.10 3.33
CA GLU A 59 -13.47 -0.87 2.74
C GLU A 59 -13.22 -1.11 1.24
N ILE A 60 -13.13 -2.39 0.87
CA ILE A 60 -13.05 -2.84 -0.51
C ILE A 60 -14.43 -3.28 -0.99
N VAL A 61 -14.85 -2.72 -2.13
CA VAL A 61 -16.04 -3.15 -2.85
C VAL A 61 -15.64 -3.90 -4.10
N CYS A 62 -16.23 -5.06 -4.32
CA CYS A 62 -16.00 -5.87 -5.52
C CYS A 62 -17.08 -5.55 -6.55
N ARG A 63 -16.69 -5.22 -7.78
CA ARG A 63 -17.64 -5.05 -8.89
C ARG A 63 -17.27 -5.98 -10.03
N SER A 64 -18.26 -6.71 -10.53
CA SER A 64 -18.11 -7.51 -11.73
C SER A 64 -18.10 -6.61 -12.97
N SER A 65 -17.21 -6.89 -13.90
CA SER A 65 -17.25 -6.28 -15.23
C SER A 65 -18.31 -7.01 -16.06
N ASN A 66 -19.26 -6.26 -16.63
CA ASN A 66 -20.24 -6.81 -17.58
C ASN A 66 -19.67 -6.88 -19.02
N ASN A 67 -18.39 -6.52 -19.20
CA ASN A 67 -17.75 -6.48 -20.51
C ASN A 67 -17.16 -7.85 -20.87
N SER A 68 -17.45 -8.32 -22.08
CA SER A 68 -17.02 -9.61 -22.64
C SER A 68 -15.49 -9.79 -22.81
N TYR A 69 -14.70 -8.73 -22.59
CA TYR A 69 -13.23 -8.75 -22.72
C TYR A 69 -12.50 -8.92 -21.38
N ASP A 70 -13.16 -8.65 -20.24
CA ASP A 70 -12.64 -9.06 -18.94
C ASP A 70 -13.01 -10.53 -18.73
N LEU A 71 -12.11 -11.34 -18.16
CA LEU A 71 -12.30 -12.78 -17.90
C LEU A 71 -13.44 -13.12 -16.90
N GLY A 72 -14.38 -12.19 -16.67
CA GLY A 72 -15.50 -12.35 -15.74
C GLY A 72 -15.13 -12.19 -14.27
N PHE A 73 -13.87 -11.90 -13.94
CA PHE A 73 -13.45 -11.73 -12.56
C PHE A 73 -13.88 -10.38 -12.00
N PRO A 74 -14.43 -10.34 -10.76
CA PRO A 74 -14.73 -9.08 -10.10
C PRO A 74 -13.44 -8.31 -9.80
N LYS A 75 -13.50 -6.98 -9.94
CA LYS A 75 -12.40 -6.07 -9.63
C LYS A 75 -12.63 -5.41 -8.26
N PRO A 76 -11.59 -5.27 -7.42
CA PRO A 76 -11.68 -4.57 -6.15
C PRO A 76 -11.54 -3.06 -6.29
N PHE A 77 -12.28 -2.31 -5.47
CA PHE A 77 -12.28 -0.84 -5.47
C PHE A 77 -12.26 -0.29 -4.04
N LEU A 78 -11.45 0.74 -3.79
CA LEU A 78 -11.51 1.54 -2.56
C LEU A 78 -12.74 2.42 -2.61
N LYS A 79 -13.71 2.15 -1.73
CA LYS A 79 -15.04 2.78 -1.78
C LYS A 79 -15.01 4.29 -1.56
N LYS A 80 -14.25 4.77 -0.55
CA LYS A 80 -14.19 6.19 -0.18
C LYS A 80 -13.47 7.07 -1.20
N PHE A 81 -12.66 6.50 -2.10
CA PHE A 81 -12.00 7.22 -3.19
C PHE A 81 -12.78 7.16 -4.50
N ASN A 82 -14.11 7.31 -4.41
CA ASN A 82 -15.00 7.24 -5.58
C ASN A 82 -14.79 5.96 -6.41
N TYR A 83 -14.65 4.83 -5.71
CA TYR A 83 -14.37 3.51 -6.32
C TYR A 83 -13.09 3.51 -7.15
N LEU A 84 -11.96 3.81 -6.50
CA LEU A 84 -10.63 3.71 -7.10
C LEU A 84 -10.20 2.25 -7.18
N GLU A 85 -9.91 1.74 -8.37
CA GLU A 85 -9.56 0.34 -8.61
C GLU A 85 -8.25 -0.03 -7.92
N VAL A 86 -8.24 -1.17 -7.21
CA VAL A 86 -7.06 -1.73 -6.57
C VAL A 86 -6.46 -2.80 -7.48
N LEU A 87 -5.15 -2.69 -7.73
CA LEU A 87 -4.38 -3.63 -8.52
C LEU A 87 -3.64 -4.65 -7.64
N GLU A 88 -3.17 -4.22 -6.47
CA GLU A 88 -2.40 -5.06 -5.54
C GLU A 88 -2.39 -4.43 -4.14
N ILE A 89 -2.39 -5.26 -3.10
CA ILE A 89 -2.19 -4.86 -1.69
C ILE A 89 -0.96 -5.59 -1.15
N ASP A 90 0.09 -4.83 -0.80
CA ASP A 90 1.32 -5.31 -0.17
C ASP A 90 1.27 -4.98 1.32
N ILE A 91 0.78 -5.95 2.11
CA ILE A 91 0.61 -5.84 3.57
C ILE A 91 1.97 -5.65 4.28
N ASP A 92 3.01 -6.36 3.84
CA ASP A 92 4.33 -6.32 4.47
C ASP A 92 4.97 -4.93 4.38
N LYS A 93 4.71 -4.20 3.28
CA LYS A 93 5.28 -2.87 3.02
C LYS A 93 4.33 -1.72 3.32
N ALA A 94 3.10 -2.00 3.75
CA ALA A 94 2.03 -1.04 3.90
C ALA A 94 1.75 -0.23 2.60
N ARG A 95 1.65 -0.91 1.45
CA ARG A 95 1.45 -0.28 0.13
C ARG A 95 0.28 -0.84 -0.66
N VAL A 96 -0.50 0.03 -1.28
CA VAL A 96 -1.56 -0.35 -2.21
C VAL A 96 -1.26 0.22 -3.60
N ARG A 97 -1.33 -0.62 -4.64
CA ARG A 97 -1.25 -0.19 -6.03
C ARG A 97 -2.66 0.02 -6.56
N VAL A 98 -2.91 1.19 -7.14
CA VAL A 98 -4.22 1.59 -7.66
C VAL A 98 -4.15 1.99 -9.13
N SER A 99 -5.25 1.79 -9.84
CA SER A 99 -5.41 2.23 -11.23
C SER A 99 -5.83 3.70 -11.24
N TYR A 100 -4.91 4.60 -11.59
CA TYR A 100 -5.15 6.05 -11.57
C TYR A 100 -5.25 6.61 -12.99
N PRO A 101 -6.17 7.55 -13.29
CA PRO A 101 -6.31 8.09 -14.64
C PRO A 101 -5.09 8.91 -15.09
N ILE A 102 -4.85 8.90 -16.41
CA ILE A 102 -3.87 9.76 -17.09
C ILE A 102 -4.50 11.12 -17.39
N PHE A 103 -3.76 12.22 -17.19
CA PHE A 103 -4.18 13.55 -17.63
C PHE A 103 -3.47 13.92 -18.95
N SER A 104 -4.26 14.28 -19.96
CA SER A 104 -3.77 14.74 -21.26
C SER A 104 -4.44 16.06 -21.65
N SER A 105 -3.70 16.91 -22.33
CA SER A 105 -4.17 18.20 -22.85
C SER A 105 -3.76 18.39 -24.30
N CYS A 106 -4.72 18.56 -25.19
CA CYS A 106 -4.44 18.68 -26.62
C CYS A 106 -4.74 20.07 -27.21
N THR A 107 -5.43 20.95 -26.48
CA THR A 107 -6.04 22.14 -27.10
C THR A 107 -5.97 23.44 -26.32
N ASN A 108 -5.84 23.44 -24.98
CA ASN A 108 -5.74 24.66 -24.14
C ASN A 108 -5.16 24.33 -22.74
N VAL A 109 -4.85 25.35 -21.92
CA VAL A 109 -4.48 25.15 -20.50
C VAL A 109 -5.57 24.32 -19.82
N THR A 110 -5.27 23.06 -19.56
CA THR A 110 -6.11 22.20 -18.73
C THR A 110 -5.52 22.18 -17.34
N ASN A 111 -6.25 22.79 -16.41
CA ASN A 111 -6.11 22.45 -15.01
C ASN A 111 -6.82 21.11 -14.80
N SER A 112 -6.11 20.11 -14.29
CA SER A 112 -6.77 18.88 -13.87
C SER A 112 -7.75 19.20 -12.74
N THR A 113 -9.05 19.11 -13.01
CA THR A 113 -10.12 19.39 -12.05
C THR A 113 -10.55 18.14 -11.25
N LYS A 114 -9.92 16.98 -11.48
CA LYS A 114 -10.27 15.70 -10.83
C LYS A 114 -9.04 14.96 -10.31
N ASN A 115 -8.17 15.64 -9.56
CA ASN A 115 -7.08 14.94 -8.89
C ASN A 115 -7.60 14.17 -7.68
N LEU A 116 -7.02 13.00 -7.41
CA LEU A 116 -7.27 12.27 -6.17
C LEU A 116 -6.75 13.06 -4.99
N VAL A 117 -7.67 13.37 -4.07
CA VAL A 117 -7.40 14.05 -2.81
C VAL A 117 -7.35 13.00 -1.72
N LEU A 118 -6.16 12.78 -1.14
CA LEU A 118 -5.93 11.86 -0.02
C LEU A 118 -5.96 12.58 1.33
N GLU A 119 -6.26 13.87 1.35
CA GLU A 119 -6.37 14.64 2.60
C GLU A 119 -7.35 13.99 3.57
N LYS A 120 -6.99 13.98 4.85
CA LYS A 120 -7.76 13.35 5.95
C LYS A 120 -7.96 11.84 5.81
N SER A 121 -7.35 11.22 4.80
CA SER A 121 -7.30 9.77 4.65
C SER A 121 -5.99 9.19 5.23
N PRO A 122 -5.96 7.89 5.55
CA PRO A 122 -4.75 7.20 6.00
C PRO A 122 -3.72 6.98 4.89
N PHE A 123 -3.97 7.45 3.66
CA PHE A 123 -3.15 7.20 2.48
C PHE A 123 -2.32 8.41 2.05
N ASP A 124 -1.17 8.12 1.45
CA ASP A 124 -0.24 9.09 0.85
C ASP A 124 0.30 8.57 -0.47
N PHE A 125 0.62 9.45 -1.42
CA PHE A 125 1.39 9.02 -2.58
C PHE A 125 2.79 8.60 -2.13
N SER A 126 3.15 7.35 -2.40
CA SER A 126 4.40 6.77 -1.93
C SER A 126 5.62 7.48 -2.52
N ALA A 127 6.48 7.97 -1.64
CA ALA A 127 7.69 8.69 -2.00
C ALA A 127 8.68 7.74 -2.69
N GLY A 128 9.22 8.14 -3.84
CA GLY A 128 10.19 7.33 -4.60
C GLY A 128 9.62 6.05 -5.24
N LYS A 129 8.32 5.76 -5.07
CA LYS A 129 7.61 4.69 -5.80
C LYS A 129 6.73 5.23 -6.92
N ASN A 130 6.54 6.54 -6.95
CA ASN A 130 5.85 7.25 -8.02
C ASN A 130 6.80 8.29 -8.64
N SER A 131 6.67 8.49 -9.95
CA SER A 131 7.40 9.52 -10.71
C SER A 131 6.41 10.37 -11.49
N PHE A 132 6.51 11.69 -11.35
CA PHE A 132 5.77 12.64 -12.17
C PHE A 132 6.49 12.80 -13.50
N ILE A 133 5.79 12.50 -14.59
CA ILE A 133 6.33 12.55 -15.94
C ILE A 133 5.51 13.52 -16.76
N ALA A 134 6.19 14.40 -17.46
CA ALA A 134 5.62 15.30 -18.44
C ALA A 134 6.24 15.01 -19.81
N MET A 135 5.39 14.76 -20.80
CA MET A 135 5.78 14.45 -22.17
C MET A 135 5.12 15.43 -23.16
N GLY A 136 5.87 15.82 -24.18
CA GLY A 136 5.41 16.69 -25.27
C GLY A 136 6.24 17.96 -25.43
N CYS A 137 6.29 18.50 -26.66
CA CYS A 137 7.07 19.70 -26.98
C CYS A 137 6.43 20.96 -26.40
N ASN A 138 7.28 21.92 -25.96
CA ASN A 138 6.84 23.22 -25.42
C ASN A 138 5.75 23.07 -24.34
N ASN A 139 5.97 22.16 -23.38
CA ASN A 139 5.10 21.93 -22.24
C ASN A 139 5.72 22.53 -20.97
N SER A 140 4.87 23.10 -20.12
CA SER A 140 5.17 23.33 -18.71
C SER A 140 4.19 22.49 -17.93
N ALA A 141 4.70 21.47 -17.25
CA ALA A 141 3.92 20.67 -16.33
C ALA A 141 4.40 20.97 -14.92
N SER A 142 3.47 21.39 -14.07
CA SER A 142 3.77 21.65 -12.67
C SER A 142 2.89 20.79 -11.78
N MET A 143 3.51 20.26 -10.73
CA MET A 143 2.83 19.57 -9.65
C MET A 143 3.08 20.35 -8.37
N TRP A 144 2.01 20.67 -7.64
CA TRP A 144 2.09 21.31 -6.34
C TRP A 144 1.21 20.57 -5.33
N SER A 145 1.69 20.50 -4.09
CA SER A 145 0.94 19.90 -2.98
C SER A 145 -0.08 20.89 -2.44
N ILE A 146 -1.32 20.46 -2.25
CA ILE A 146 -2.32 21.20 -1.48
C ILE A 146 -2.07 20.87 0.00
N PHE A 147 -1.74 21.87 0.81
CA PHE A 147 -1.63 21.73 2.27
C PHE A 147 -2.74 22.57 2.92
N PRO A 148 -3.69 21.96 3.67
CA PRO A 148 -4.83 22.73 4.16
C PRO A 148 -4.58 23.72 5.31
N ASP A 149 -3.43 23.75 5.98
CA ASP A 149 -3.32 24.46 7.27
C ASP A 149 -1.95 25.10 7.61
N ASP A 150 -1.12 25.42 6.62
CA ASP A 150 0.10 26.20 6.90
C ASP A 150 0.16 27.44 6.00
N SER A 151 0.12 28.62 6.62
CA SER A 151 0.37 29.92 6.01
C SER A 151 1.80 30.03 5.46
N SER A 152 2.64 29.01 5.67
CA SER A 152 3.88 28.76 4.97
C SER A 152 3.73 27.59 3.99
N SER A 153 3.01 27.81 2.89
CA SER A 153 2.94 26.86 1.78
C SER A 153 4.34 26.61 1.22
N ILE A 154 5.01 25.55 1.66
CA ILE A 154 6.20 25.04 0.98
C ILE A 154 5.74 24.48 -0.36
N HIS A 155 5.62 25.37 -1.34
CA HIS A 155 5.36 25.06 -2.73
C HIS A 155 6.59 24.35 -3.31
N LYS A 156 6.77 23.06 -3.02
CA LYS A 156 7.69 22.22 -3.79
C LYS A 156 7.09 22.01 -5.17
N ARG A 157 7.37 22.98 -6.04
CA ARG A 157 6.97 22.97 -7.44
C ARG A 157 7.98 22.11 -8.20
N ASN A 158 7.54 20.95 -8.64
CA ASN A 158 8.27 20.21 -9.65
C ASN A 158 7.93 20.83 -11.00
N ILE A 159 8.89 21.51 -11.63
CA ILE A 159 8.72 22.17 -12.93
C ILE A 159 9.45 21.36 -14.00
N CYS A 160 8.70 20.93 -15.01
CA CYS A 160 9.26 20.37 -16.23
C CYS A 160 9.22 21.42 -17.35
N ASN A 161 10.40 21.80 -17.87
CA ASN A 161 10.58 22.97 -18.74
C ASN A 161 11.32 22.66 -20.06
N THR A 162 11.18 21.44 -20.59
CA THR A 162 12.02 20.92 -21.69
C THR A 162 11.26 20.74 -23.00
N THR A 163 11.98 20.66 -24.12
CA THR A 163 11.44 20.45 -25.47
C THR A 163 11.02 19.01 -25.78
N ASN A 164 11.38 18.02 -24.97
CA ASN A 164 11.12 16.59 -25.26
C ASN A 164 10.31 15.89 -24.14
N CYS A 165 11.00 15.41 -23.09
CA CYS A 165 10.42 14.65 -21.98
C CYS A 165 11.14 15.04 -20.68
N CYS A 166 10.37 15.22 -19.61
CA CYS A 166 10.89 15.51 -18.28
C CYS A 166 10.26 14.56 -17.26
N GLN A 167 11.10 13.97 -16.44
CA GLN A 167 10.71 13.08 -15.35
C GLN A 167 11.29 13.61 -14.05
N THR A 168 10.47 13.66 -13.02
CA THR A 168 10.87 14.02 -11.66
C THR A 168 10.21 13.09 -10.65
N THR A 169 10.88 12.86 -9.54
CA THR A 169 10.34 12.06 -8.44
C THR A 169 9.43 12.91 -7.55
N LEU A 170 8.39 12.30 -6.97
CA LEU A 170 7.57 13.02 -6.00
C LEU A 170 8.40 13.43 -4.79
N SER A 171 8.14 14.65 -4.29
CA SER A 171 8.55 15.02 -2.94
C SER A 171 7.87 14.12 -1.92
N SER A 172 8.56 13.78 -0.84
CA SER A 172 7.99 13.00 0.26
C SER A 172 6.68 13.61 0.77
N TYR A 173 5.69 12.76 1.08
CA TYR A 173 4.44 13.11 1.79
C TYR A 173 3.41 13.93 1.00
N LEU A 174 3.14 13.53 -0.24
CA LEU A 174 2.13 14.19 -1.07
C LEU A 174 0.73 13.61 -0.77
N LYS A 175 -0.20 14.46 -0.32
CA LYS A 175 -1.61 14.09 -0.04
C LYS A 175 -2.55 14.41 -1.19
N ALA A 176 -2.28 15.51 -1.88
CA ALA A 176 -3.02 15.90 -3.07
C ALA A 176 -2.05 16.64 -3.97
N PHE A 177 -2.34 16.61 -5.27
CA PHE A 177 -1.60 17.43 -6.21
C PHE A 177 -2.50 17.98 -7.28
N SER A 178 -2.13 19.12 -7.84
CA SER A 178 -2.71 19.60 -9.08
C SER A 178 -1.66 19.64 -10.17
N THR A 179 -2.06 19.20 -11.35
CA THR A 179 -1.25 19.22 -12.56
C THR A 179 -1.79 20.29 -13.49
N THR A 180 -0.94 21.23 -13.84
CA THR A 180 -1.23 22.25 -14.85
C THR A 180 -0.30 22.02 -16.03
N ILE A 181 -0.88 21.85 -17.22
CA ILE A 181 -0.16 21.71 -18.49
C ILE A 181 -0.38 22.99 -19.29
N GLU A 182 0.67 23.80 -19.44
CA GLU A 182 0.62 25.03 -20.23
C GLU A 182 1.43 24.87 -21.53
N PRO A 183 0.90 25.34 -22.68
CA PRO A 183 1.70 25.49 -23.88
C PRO A 183 2.64 26.69 -23.72
N LYS A 184 3.95 26.51 -23.90
CA LYS A 184 4.85 27.64 -24.18
C LYS A 184 4.51 28.13 -25.58
N LEU A 185 3.92 29.33 -25.67
CA LEU A 185 3.67 30.01 -26.94
C LEU A 185 4.99 30.16 -27.70
N SER A 186 5.21 29.35 -28.72
CA SER A 186 6.24 29.63 -29.71
C SER A 186 5.76 30.79 -30.56
N SER A 187 6.54 31.87 -30.60
CA SER A 187 6.40 33.00 -31.52
C SER A 187 6.71 32.62 -32.97
N SER A 188 6.21 31.48 -33.45
CA SER A 188 6.40 31.02 -34.83
C SER A 188 5.03 30.76 -35.49
N PRO A 189 4.74 31.39 -36.64
CA PRO A 189 3.44 31.34 -37.31
C PRO A 189 3.21 30.08 -38.16
N TYR A 190 3.99 29.01 -37.96
CA TYR A 190 3.87 27.79 -38.74
C TYR A 190 2.96 26.76 -38.07
N ASN A 191 1.88 26.39 -38.78
CA ASN A 191 0.91 25.33 -38.47
C ASN A 191 1.58 23.95 -38.36
N GLY A 192 2.29 23.70 -37.25
CA GLY A 192 2.66 22.36 -36.81
C GLY A 192 1.47 21.71 -36.08
N SER A 193 1.22 20.44 -36.36
CA SER A 193 0.15 19.61 -35.81
C SER A 193 -0.16 19.87 -34.33
N SER A 194 -1.44 19.88 -33.97
CA SER A 194 -1.93 19.91 -32.59
C SER A 194 -1.57 18.60 -31.86
N GLU A 195 -0.30 18.40 -31.55
CA GLU A 195 0.19 17.25 -30.81
C GLU A 195 -0.29 17.33 -29.35
N CYS A 196 -0.99 16.30 -28.90
CA CYS A 196 -1.44 16.16 -27.52
C CYS A 196 -0.25 16.14 -26.56
N LYS A 197 -0.37 16.86 -25.45
CA LYS A 197 0.62 16.98 -24.36
C LYS A 197 0.14 16.16 -23.17
N TYR A 198 1.06 15.50 -22.47
CA TYR A 198 0.72 14.55 -21.43
C TYR A 198 1.49 14.86 -20.14
N ALA A 199 0.82 14.80 -18.99
CA ALA A 199 1.48 14.79 -17.69
C ALA A 199 0.82 13.74 -16.80
N PHE A 200 1.59 12.72 -16.41
CA PHE A 200 1.08 11.52 -15.77
C PHE A 200 2.15 10.79 -14.94
N LEU A 201 1.71 9.80 -14.17
CA LEU A 201 2.57 8.82 -13.50
C LEU A 201 2.68 7.58 -14.44
N PRO A 202 3.81 6.95 -14.73
CA PRO A 202 4.00 6.09 -15.92
C PRO A 202 3.18 4.77 -16.02
N ASN A 203 2.53 4.52 -17.18
CA ASN A 203 2.31 3.27 -17.98
C ASN A 203 1.42 3.61 -19.23
N PRO A 204 1.55 3.02 -20.45
CA PRO A 204 0.94 3.58 -21.67
C PRO A 204 -0.51 3.17 -22.00
N ASN A 205 -1.23 2.42 -21.13
CA ASN A 205 -2.61 1.98 -21.41
C ASN A 205 -3.64 2.75 -20.55
N MET A 206 -3.94 4.02 -20.87
CA MET A 206 -5.02 4.91 -20.35
C MET A 206 -5.39 4.93 -18.84
N PHE A 207 -4.69 4.19 -17.99
CA PHE A 207 -4.66 4.22 -16.54
C PHE A 207 -3.29 3.72 -16.11
N VAL A 208 -2.79 4.27 -15.01
CA VAL A 208 -1.40 4.09 -14.58
C VAL A 208 -1.36 3.57 -13.15
N PRO A 209 -0.49 2.58 -12.87
CA PRO A 209 -0.36 2.05 -11.54
C PRO A 209 0.30 3.11 -10.65
N VAL A 210 -0.45 3.58 -9.66
CA VAL A 210 0.03 4.51 -8.65
C VAL A 210 0.16 3.78 -7.33
N VAL A 211 1.25 4.03 -6.61
CA VAL A 211 1.53 3.39 -5.33
C VAL A 211 1.15 4.34 -4.21
N LEU A 212 0.21 3.94 -3.36
CA LEU A 212 -0.11 4.67 -2.13
C LEU A 212 0.51 3.92 -0.94
N ASP A 213 1.17 4.64 -0.06
CA ASP A 213 1.52 4.13 1.28
C ASP A 213 0.31 4.38 2.19
N TRP A 214 0.04 3.48 3.15
CA TRP A 214 -0.95 3.72 4.20
C TRP A 214 -0.33 3.72 5.59
N SER A 215 -0.99 4.42 6.50
CA SER A 215 -0.61 4.47 7.90
C SER A 215 -1.85 4.75 8.75
N LEU A 216 -1.88 4.20 9.96
CA LEU A 216 -3.01 4.32 10.86
C LEU A 216 -2.79 5.50 11.81
N ASP A 217 -3.85 6.23 12.13
CA ASP A 217 -3.78 7.16 13.24
C ASP A 217 -3.70 6.43 14.58
N ASN A 218 -3.50 7.18 15.66
CA ASN A 218 -3.36 6.59 16.98
C ASN A 218 -4.67 5.92 17.46
N THR A 219 -5.84 6.44 17.08
CA THR A 219 -7.14 5.90 17.50
C THR A 219 -7.43 4.56 16.83
N THR A 220 -7.24 4.48 15.52
CA THR A 220 -7.39 3.29 14.68
C THR A 220 -6.32 2.26 15.01
N PHE A 221 -5.08 2.68 15.29
CA PHE A 221 -4.05 1.76 15.80
C PHE A 221 -4.44 1.15 17.16
N ASN A 222 -5.07 1.91 18.04
CA ASN A 222 -5.47 1.43 19.37
C ASN A 222 -6.65 0.45 19.34
N SER A 223 -7.47 0.48 18.29
CA SER A 223 -8.56 -0.49 18.12
C SER A 223 -8.08 -1.84 17.58
N LEU A 224 -6.82 -1.93 17.12
CA LEU A 224 -6.29 -3.14 16.52
C LEU A 224 -6.24 -4.34 17.51
N PRO A 225 -6.49 -5.57 17.02
CA PRO A 225 -6.38 -6.78 17.83
C PRO A 225 -5.01 -6.95 18.50
N ILE A 226 -3.93 -6.52 17.83
CA ILE A 226 -2.56 -6.61 18.33
C ILE A 226 -2.30 -5.79 19.60
N ARG A 227 -3.12 -4.78 19.90
CA ARG A 227 -2.91 -3.87 21.03
C ARG A 227 -3.77 -4.16 22.25
N LYS A 228 -4.69 -5.14 22.21
CA LYS A 228 -5.63 -5.41 23.31
C LYS A 228 -4.98 -5.63 24.69
N ASN A 229 -3.66 -5.91 24.75
CA ASN A 229 -2.92 -6.16 25.99
C ASN A 229 -1.65 -5.30 26.19
N MET A 230 -1.49 -4.14 25.53
CA MET A 230 -0.25 -3.34 25.65
C MET A 230 -0.47 -1.83 25.85
N THR A 231 0.32 -1.24 26.75
CA THR A 231 0.32 0.19 27.10
C THR A 231 1.40 1.02 26.39
N ALA A 232 2.32 0.38 25.64
CA ALA A 232 3.45 1.05 25.02
C ALA A 232 3.06 1.99 23.86
N ARG A 233 3.86 3.06 23.65
CA ARG A 233 3.74 4.01 22.52
C ARG A 233 4.16 3.39 21.18
N GLU A 234 4.95 2.32 21.21
CA GLU A 234 5.40 1.54 20.06
C GLU A 234 5.10 0.06 20.35
N TYR A 235 4.62 -0.67 19.35
CA TYR A 235 4.37 -2.10 19.47
C TYR A 235 5.52 -2.84 18.80
N LYS A 236 6.30 -3.60 19.57
CA LYS A 236 7.38 -4.42 19.06
C LYS A 236 7.41 -5.75 19.80
N ASN A 237 7.43 -6.84 19.05
CA ASN A 237 7.65 -8.18 19.56
C ASN A 237 8.73 -8.89 18.71
N SER A 238 8.96 -10.18 18.94
CA SER A 238 9.97 -10.98 18.21
C SER A 238 9.64 -11.21 16.72
N THR A 239 8.39 -10.99 16.31
CA THR A 239 7.85 -11.34 14.98
C THR A 239 7.43 -10.12 14.15
N CYS A 240 7.07 -9.01 14.78
CA CYS A 240 6.62 -7.79 14.12
C CYS A 240 6.92 -6.52 14.93
N SER A 241 7.00 -5.41 14.20
CA SER A 241 7.20 -4.07 14.75
C SER A 241 6.27 -3.07 14.09
N CYS A 242 5.69 -2.19 14.90
CA CYS A 242 4.92 -1.04 14.49
C CYS A 242 5.67 0.23 14.88
N TYR A 243 5.96 1.06 13.89
CA TYR A 243 6.72 2.28 14.07
C TYR A 243 5.82 3.48 13.90
N ARG A 244 6.03 4.49 14.73
CA ARG A 244 5.39 5.78 14.58
C ARG A 244 6.20 6.61 13.59
N TRP A 245 5.54 7.06 12.52
CA TRP A 245 6.08 7.96 11.53
C TRP A 245 5.43 9.33 11.70
N LEU A 246 6.28 10.34 11.80
CA LEU A 246 5.84 11.74 11.79
C LEU A 246 5.56 12.13 10.35
N MET A 247 4.28 12.26 10.02
CA MET A 247 3.85 12.83 8.74
C MET A 247 3.98 14.35 8.75
N LEU A 248 3.88 14.97 7.57
CA LEU A 248 3.62 16.41 7.48
C LEU A 248 2.34 16.73 8.27
N GLN A 249 2.39 17.82 9.05
CA GLN A 249 1.43 18.23 10.09
C GLN A 249 1.63 17.67 11.52
N ASN A 250 2.75 17.00 11.83
CA ASN A 250 3.02 16.45 13.17
C ASN A 250 1.97 15.43 13.67
N ILE A 251 1.11 14.93 12.78
CA ILE A 251 0.14 13.89 13.12
C ILE A 251 0.91 12.57 13.13
N PRO A 252 1.07 11.92 14.30
CA PRO A 252 1.77 10.66 14.37
C PRO A 252 0.92 9.58 13.70
N THR A 253 1.45 9.00 12.64
CA THR A 253 0.86 7.85 11.97
C THR A 253 1.66 6.60 12.27
N ILE A 254 1.04 5.43 12.16
CA ILE A 254 1.63 4.16 12.60
C ILE A 254 1.46 3.15 11.48
N PHE A 255 2.56 2.52 11.06
CA PHE A 255 2.50 1.34 10.23
C PHE A 255 3.26 0.20 10.88
N CYS A 256 2.86 -1.03 10.52
CA CYS A 256 3.44 -2.25 11.06
C CYS A 256 4.07 -3.06 9.94
N ARG A 257 5.14 -3.79 10.26
CA ARG A 257 5.78 -4.76 9.38
C ARG A 257 6.20 -6.00 10.16
N CYS A 258 6.28 -7.14 9.47
CA CYS A 258 6.94 -8.31 10.03
C CYS A 258 8.45 -8.06 10.16
N GLU A 259 9.06 -8.64 11.19
CA GLU A 259 10.50 -8.60 11.41
C GLU A 259 11.25 -9.50 10.42
N SER A 260 12.55 -9.29 10.30
CA SER A 260 13.39 -10.10 9.40
C SER A 260 13.26 -11.59 9.71
N GLY A 261 13.00 -12.40 8.68
CA GLY A 261 12.76 -13.83 8.81
C GLY A 261 11.29 -14.22 9.00
N TYR A 262 10.38 -13.26 9.17
CA TYR A 262 8.94 -13.48 9.27
C TYR A 262 8.21 -12.94 8.04
N ARG A 263 7.01 -13.47 7.75
CA ARG A 263 6.08 -12.97 6.72
C ARG A 263 4.64 -13.13 7.17
N GLY A 264 3.75 -12.31 6.61
CA GLY A 264 2.31 -12.46 6.81
C GLY A 264 1.66 -11.12 7.10
N ASN A 265 0.79 -11.08 8.10
CA ASN A 265 0.02 -9.89 8.42
C ASN A 265 0.40 -9.31 9.80
N PRO A 266 1.17 -8.22 9.84
CA PRO A 266 1.62 -7.62 11.10
C PRO A 266 0.51 -6.92 11.88
N TYR A 267 -0.67 -6.73 11.29
CA TYR A 267 -1.83 -6.10 11.93
C TYR A 267 -2.71 -7.11 12.69
N LEU A 268 -2.34 -8.40 12.67
CA LEU A 268 -3.04 -9.49 13.34
C LEU A 268 -2.19 -10.14 14.42
N VAL A 269 -2.84 -10.59 15.49
CA VAL A 269 -2.19 -11.34 16.57
C VAL A 269 -1.65 -12.64 15.99
N GLY A 270 -0.33 -12.83 16.10
CA GLY A 270 0.35 -13.99 15.53
C GLY A 270 0.37 -14.04 14.00
N GLY A 271 0.04 -12.93 13.31
CA GLY A 271 -0.05 -12.92 11.85
C GLY A 271 1.29 -12.92 11.11
N CYS A 272 2.40 -12.63 11.80
CA CYS A 272 3.75 -12.79 11.25
C CYS A 272 4.32 -14.16 11.61
N GLU A 273 4.39 -15.04 10.61
CA GLU A 273 4.86 -16.41 10.76
C GLU A 273 6.31 -16.53 10.27
N GLY A 274 7.11 -17.31 10.99
CA GLY A 274 8.52 -17.51 10.65
C GLY A 274 8.68 -18.27 9.34
N LYS A 275 9.65 -17.87 8.52
CA LYS A 275 10.13 -18.73 7.44
C LYS A 275 10.76 -19.95 8.09
N PHE A 276 10.19 -21.13 7.86
CA PHE A 276 10.94 -22.37 8.06
C PHE A 276 12.14 -22.35 7.11
N LEU A 277 13.28 -21.86 7.60
CA LEU A 277 14.56 -22.28 7.05
C LEU A 277 14.70 -23.73 7.46
N ILE A 278 14.23 -24.65 6.61
CA ILE A 278 14.73 -26.02 6.65
C ILE A 278 16.22 -25.87 6.35
N ARG A 279 17.06 -25.76 7.40
CA ARG A 279 18.44 -26.17 7.30
C ARG A 279 18.36 -27.65 6.99
N ASN A 280 18.42 -28.00 5.71
CA ASN A 280 18.82 -29.32 5.30
C ASN A 280 20.27 -29.50 5.77
N ASN A 281 20.45 -29.79 7.05
CA ASN A 281 21.60 -30.56 7.51
C ASN A 281 21.34 -31.98 7.00
N LEU A 282 21.50 -32.17 5.68
CA LEU A 282 21.81 -33.48 5.15
C LEU A 282 23.15 -33.84 5.75
N PHE A 283 23.11 -34.64 6.82
CA PHE A 283 24.16 -35.58 7.14
C PHE A 283 24.54 -36.26 5.82
N ASN A 284 25.73 -35.96 5.33
CA ASN A 284 26.32 -36.64 4.20
C ASN A 284 27.09 -37.84 4.80
N PRO A 285 26.58 -39.08 4.74
CA PRO A 285 27.21 -40.22 5.40
C PRO A 285 28.19 -40.92 4.45
N PHE A 286 28.94 -40.16 3.66
CA PHE A 286 30.01 -40.67 2.80
C PHE A 286 31.17 -39.69 2.80
N ASN A 287 32.05 -39.89 3.78
CA ASN A 287 33.49 -39.65 3.64
C ASN A 287 34.15 -40.75 4.48
N SER A 288 34.34 -41.90 3.83
CA SER A 288 35.41 -42.85 4.13
C SER A 288 36.69 -42.38 3.46
#